data_AF-A0A3M2T245-F1
#
_entry.id   AF-A0A3M2T245-F1
#
_cell.length_a   1.000
_cell.length_b   1.000
_cell.length_c   1.000
_cell.angle_alpha   90.00
_cell.angle_beta   90.00
_cell.angle_gamma   90.00
#
_symmetry.space_group_name_H-M   'P 1'
#
loop_
_entity.id
_entity.type
_entity.pdbx_description
1 polymer ?
#
loop_
_entity_poly.entity_id
_entity_poly.type
_entity_poly.pdbx_seq_one_letter_code
_entity_poly.pdbx_strand_id
1 'polypeptide(L)'
;MTPAEYAEDQELYHVSRPIIHRIEDAILRYQKNRRIVTERGQVFMKYLSYGGVSVTQKMFAGVDDREMQNMDSEQIMMHRAQTSIEDDRSELPVDFDAVVRGFLTSYFPYFFNPETEDMVHLATVTIRNFLSYLLYHDVCPEHTANIHQARTSCDIAGKDLWNNQQLTSQGPGDFNMACSTLFGGVYFDASADDSNQWVNTKDPSVRMTCTIARKVVKFALAGSGSDAQAVQFQELANEDGLRALRVEDIDGFEVTAVQPPDPDVREFYTVHAPDLRPVGKVFGKAYNDPGKPGLDLSPEERAEWERDGPPVQEFEFFLEESLLRFCYPGMKAMTSVFELNCGMHFFDEIFTAYSSIYTVLANDLMVGWKKPKNHLGDEDDGAEDSDGKKV
;
A
#
# COMPACT_ATOMS: atom_id res chain seq x y z
N MET A 1 -13.70 -22.14 23.99
CA MET A 1 -15.15 -22.19 23.83
C MET A 1 -15.71 -23.34 24.65
N THR A 2 -16.63 -23.05 25.56
CA THR A 2 -17.39 -24.06 26.30
C THR A 2 -18.55 -24.58 25.44
N PRO A 3 -19.13 -25.75 25.73
CA PRO A 3 -20.30 -26.25 24.99
C PRO A 3 -21.52 -25.31 25.02
N ALA A 4 -21.68 -24.54 26.10
CA ALA A 4 -22.75 -23.56 26.24
C ALA A 4 -22.53 -22.35 25.32
N GLU A 5 -21.30 -21.81 25.28
CA GLU A 5 -20.92 -20.72 24.35
C GLU A 5 -21.10 -21.16 22.89
N TYR A 6 -20.76 -22.41 22.56
CA TYR A 6 -20.95 -22.92 21.19
C TYR A 6 -22.43 -23.02 20.79
N ALA A 7 -23.30 -23.44 21.71
CA ALA A 7 -24.73 -23.52 21.42
C ALA A 7 -25.35 -22.13 21.22
N GLU A 8 -24.92 -21.15 22.01
CA GLU A 8 -25.30 -19.74 21.86
C GLU A 8 -24.82 -19.16 20.53
N ASP A 9 -23.56 -19.42 20.16
CA ASP A 9 -22.98 -18.99 18.89
C ASP A 9 -23.71 -19.61 17.68
N GLN A 10 -24.16 -20.87 17.76
CA GLN A 10 -24.93 -21.52 16.70
C GLN A 10 -26.30 -20.87 16.46
N GLU A 11 -26.97 -20.38 17.51
CA GLU A 11 -28.23 -19.65 17.38
C GLU A 11 -27.98 -18.23 16.85
N LEU A 12 -26.96 -17.56 17.39
CA LEU A 12 -26.62 -16.20 17.03
C LEU A 12 -26.10 -16.08 15.59
N TYR A 13 -25.27 -17.01 15.13
CA TYR A 13 -24.65 -16.94 13.81
C TYR A 13 -25.31 -17.84 12.76
N HIS A 14 -26.53 -18.29 13.03
CA HIS A 14 -27.26 -19.14 12.10
C HIS A 14 -27.45 -18.45 10.72
N VAL A 15 -27.17 -19.18 9.64
CA VAL A 15 -27.19 -18.68 8.26
C VAL A 15 -28.53 -18.12 7.78
N SER A 16 -29.63 -18.44 8.48
CA SER A 16 -30.94 -17.85 8.19
C SER A 16 -31.04 -16.38 8.62
N ARG A 17 -30.14 -15.91 9.49
CA ARG A 17 -30.06 -14.49 9.85
C ARG A 17 -29.27 -13.72 8.78
N PRO A 18 -29.71 -12.50 8.42
CA PRO A 18 -28.94 -11.61 7.55
C PRO A 18 -27.49 -11.49 8.03
N ILE A 19 -26.56 -11.56 7.08
CA ILE A 19 -25.11 -11.52 7.38
C ILE A 19 -24.71 -10.25 8.12
N ILE A 20 -25.38 -9.12 7.84
CA ILE A 20 -25.12 -7.83 8.48
C ILE A 20 -25.24 -7.94 10.01
N HIS A 21 -26.32 -8.55 10.51
CA HIS A 21 -26.56 -8.70 11.94
C HIS A 21 -25.57 -9.67 12.58
N ARG A 22 -25.22 -10.75 11.88
CA ARG A 22 -24.20 -11.71 12.36
C ARG A 22 -22.84 -11.04 12.51
N ILE A 23 -22.45 -10.19 11.55
CA ILE A 23 -21.19 -9.44 11.60
C ILE A 23 -21.22 -8.37 12.70
N GLU A 24 -22.32 -7.63 12.86
CA GLU A 24 -22.47 -6.65 13.93
C GLU A 24 -22.33 -7.29 15.32
N ASP A 25 -23.06 -8.38 15.55
CA ASP A 25 -23.01 -9.15 16.80
C ASP A 25 -21.57 -9.64 17.08
N ALA A 26 -20.88 -10.14 16.05
CA ALA A 26 -19.49 -10.59 16.14
C ALA A 26 -18.52 -9.44 16.45
N ILE A 27 -18.68 -8.27 15.84
CA ILE A 27 -17.85 -7.09 16.13
C ILE A 27 -18.01 -6.68 17.59
N LEU A 28 -19.24 -6.61 18.08
CA LEU A 28 -19.54 -6.22 19.46
C LEU A 28 -18.94 -7.21 20.47
N ARG A 29 -19.10 -8.51 20.23
CA ARG A 29 -18.53 -9.56 21.09
C ARG A 29 -16.99 -9.55 21.03
N TYR A 30 -16.39 -9.34 19.86
CA TYR A 30 -14.94 -9.22 19.70
C TYR A 30 -14.36 -8.03 20.48
N GLN A 31 -15.02 -6.87 20.44
CA GLN A 31 -14.61 -5.68 21.18
C GLN A 31 -14.76 -5.83 22.70
N LYS A 32 -15.84 -6.47 23.18
CA LYS A 32 -16.07 -6.72 24.61
C LYS A 32 -15.00 -7.62 25.24
N ASN A 33 -14.63 -8.69 24.53
CA ASN A 33 -13.74 -9.71 25.08
C ASN A 33 -12.25 -9.34 25.01
N ARG A 34 -11.89 -8.25 24.34
CA ARG A 34 -10.50 -7.82 24.18
C ARG A 34 -10.31 -6.41 24.73
N ARG A 35 -9.39 -6.25 25.69
CA ARG A 35 -8.86 -4.93 26.04
C ARG A 35 -8.00 -4.44 24.88
N ILE A 36 -8.62 -3.75 23.93
CA ILE A 36 -7.94 -3.21 22.78
C ILE A 36 -7.10 -2.00 23.23
N VAL A 37 -5.78 -2.08 23.07
CA VAL A 37 -4.86 -0.94 23.28
C VAL A 37 -5.24 0.16 22.29
N THR A 38 -5.17 1.44 22.70
CA THR A 38 -5.70 2.60 21.95
C THR A 38 -5.35 2.59 20.45
N GLU A 39 -4.09 2.32 20.09
CA GLU A 39 -3.61 2.28 18.70
C GLU A 39 -4.24 1.13 17.89
N ARG A 40 -4.33 -0.05 18.49
CA ARG A 40 -5.00 -1.21 17.89
C ARG A 40 -6.49 -0.92 17.64
N GLY A 41 -7.11 -0.16 18.53
CA GLY A 41 -8.51 0.25 18.39
C GLY A 41 -8.71 1.17 17.20
N GLN A 42 -7.82 2.14 17.01
CA GLN A 42 -7.89 3.06 15.87
C GLN A 42 -7.75 2.32 14.54
N VAL A 43 -6.77 1.43 14.40
CA VAL A 43 -6.60 0.63 13.17
C VAL A 43 -7.84 -0.22 12.91
N PHE A 44 -8.34 -0.91 13.95
CA PHE A 44 -9.51 -1.77 13.81
C PHE A 44 -10.76 -0.98 13.37
N MET A 45 -11.03 0.16 14.00
CA MET A 45 -12.18 1.01 13.63
C MET A 45 -12.06 1.58 12.23
N LYS A 46 -10.85 1.96 11.79
CA LYS A 46 -10.61 2.42 10.41
C LYS A 46 -10.78 1.28 9.40
N TYR A 47 -10.33 0.07 9.71
CA TYR A 47 -10.56 -1.10 8.89
C TYR A 47 -12.06 -1.40 8.73
N LEU A 48 -12.81 -1.40 9.84
CA LEU A 48 -14.27 -1.58 9.81
C LEU A 48 -14.95 -0.48 8.98
N SER A 49 -14.57 0.78 9.19
CA SER A 49 -15.08 1.90 8.38
C SER A 49 -14.82 1.74 6.90
N TYR A 50 -13.60 1.33 6.56
CA TYR A 50 -13.18 1.11 5.19
C TYR A 50 -13.97 -0.03 4.54
N GLY A 51 -14.26 -1.10 5.29
CA GLY A 51 -15.12 -2.22 4.88
C GLY A 51 -16.62 -1.91 4.88
N GLY A 52 -17.03 -0.66 5.14
CA GLY A 52 -18.42 -0.28 5.06
C GLY A 52 -19.22 -0.43 6.37
N VAL A 53 -18.56 -0.50 7.52
CA VAL A 53 -19.23 -0.42 8.83
C VAL A 53 -19.25 1.03 9.32
N SER A 54 -20.40 1.56 9.69
CA SER A 54 -20.48 2.88 10.32
C SER A 54 -19.88 2.82 11.73
N VAL A 55 -18.91 3.70 11.99
CA VAL A 55 -18.18 3.81 13.26
C VAL A 55 -18.48 5.18 13.90
N THR A 56 -19.75 5.40 14.27
CA THR A 56 -20.16 6.66 14.91
C THR A 56 -20.44 6.40 16.39
N GLN A 57 -19.85 7.19 17.29
CA GLN A 57 -20.30 7.20 18.68
C GLN A 57 -21.78 7.60 18.71
N LYS A 58 -22.64 6.72 19.22
CA LYS A 58 -24.03 7.07 19.58
C LYS A 58 -24.01 8.08 20.73
N MET A 59 -23.63 9.33 20.47
CA MET A 59 -23.51 10.40 21.48
C MET A 59 -24.86 10.85 22.07
N PHE A 60 -25.99 10.29 21.62
CA PHE A 60 -27.33 10.69 22.04
C PHE A 60 -28.13 9.61 22.79
N ALA A 61 -27.58 8.42 23.04
CA ALA A 61 -28.21 7.45 23.93
C ALA A 61 -27.82 7.74 25.38
N GLY A 62 -28.27 8.87 25.93
CA GLY A 62 -28.14 9.20 27.35
C GLY A 62 -29.00 8.26 28.19
N VAL A 63 -28.51 7.03 28.39
CA VAL A 63 -29.10 6.07 29.33
C VAL A 63 -28.58 6.43 30.72
N ASP A 64 -29.49 6.76 31.63
CA ASP A 64 -29.15 7.09 33.03
C ASP A 64 -28.46 5.88 33.69
N ASP A 65 -27.49 6.10 34.58
CA ASP A 65 -26.70 5.02 35.22
C ASP A 65 -27.60 4.01 35.96
N ARG A 66 -28.82 4.42 36.33
CA ARG A 66 -29.86 3.58 36.92
C ARG A 66 -30.58 2.66 35.94
N GLU A 67 -30.74 3.06 34.69
CA GLU A 67 -31.33 2.22 33.64
C GLU A 67 -30.33 1.14 33.19
N MET A 68 -29.04 1.46 33.15
CA MET A 68 -27.97 0.47 32.91
C MET A 68 -27.89 -0.63 33.99
N GLN A 69 -28.33 -0.38 35.23
CA GLN A 69 -28.34 -1.39 36.30
C GLN A 69 -29.43 -2.44 36.15
N ASN A 70 -30.49 -2.15 35.38
CA ASN A 70 -31.61 -3.05 35.15
C ASN A 70 -31.54 -3.79 33.79
N MET A 71 -30.58 -3.42 32.94
CA MET A 71 -30.34 -4.07 31.65
C MET A 71 -29.53 -5.35 31.84
N ASP A 72 -29.84 -6.38 31.06
CA ASP A 72 -28.99 -7.56 31.02
C ASP A 72 -27.63 -7.26 30.34
N SER A 73 -26.69 -8.20 30.47
CA SER A 73 -25.32 -8.00 29.97
C SER A 73 -25.20 -7.88 28.44
N GLU A 74 -26.24 -8.23 27.70
CA GLU A 74 -26.35 -8.18 26.24
C GLU A 74 -26.99 -6.86 25.80
N GLN A 75 -28.01 -6.39 26.53
CA GLN A 75 -28.63 -5.08 26.37
C GLN A 75 -27.63 -3.93 26.65
N ILE A 76 -26.84 -4.03 27.72
CA ILE A 76 -25.75 -3.07 28.01
C ILE A 76 -24.73 -3.06 26.86
N MET A 77 -24.48 -4.21 26.23
CA MET A 77 -23.54 -4.34 25.11
C MET A 77 -24.07 -3.65 23.85
N MET A 78 -25.34 -3.85 23.51
CA MET A 78 -26.00 -3.18 22.38
C MET A 78 -26.08 -1.66 22.57
N HIS A 79 -26.31 -1.18 23.80
CA HIS A 79 -26.32 0.25 24.09
C HIS A 79 -24.93 0.90 23.97
N ARG A 80 -23.85 0.16 24.23
CA ARG A 80 -22.46 0.62 24.08
C ARG A 80 -21.89 0.41 22.68
N ALA A 81 -22.66 -0.19 21.77
CA ALA A 81 -22.26 -0.42 20.39
C ALA A 81 -21.89 0.90 19.69
N GLN A 82 -20.63 1.00 19.25
CA GLN A 82 -20.11 2.14 18.48
C GLN A 82 -20.07 1.85 16.97
N THR A 83 -20.58 0.68 16.57
CA THR A 83 -20.54 0.17 15.20
C THR A 83 -21.93 -0.24 14.75
N SER A 84 -22.32 0.13 13.54
CA SER A 84 -23.54 -0.36 12.88
C SER A 84 -23.34 -0.49 11.38
N ILE A 85 -24.10 -1.35 10.74
CA ILE A 85 -24.14 -1.52 9.29
C ILE A 85 -25.52 -1.05 8.83
N GLU A 86 -25.55 -0.10 7.89
CA GLU A 86 -26.79 0.42 7.34
C GLU A 86 -27.45 -0.63 6.43
N ASP A 87 -28.78 -0.75 6.50
CA ASP A 87 -29.54 -1.79 5.75
C ASP A 87 -29.38 -1.66 4.23
N ASP A 88 -29.14 -0.44 3.72
CA ASP A 88 -28.88 -0.19 2.30
C ASP A 88 -27.59 -0.85 1.80
N ARG A 89 -26.69 -1.25 2.71
CA ARG A 89 -25.47 -2.00 2.39
C ARG A 89 -25.70 -3.50 2.25
N SER A 90 -26.90 -4.00 2.56
CA SER A 90 -27.23 -5.44 2.45
C SER A 90 -27.17 -5.97 1.02
N GLU A 91 -27.32 -5.09 0.02
CA GLU A 91 -27.22 -5.43 -1.40
C GLU A 91 -25.78 -5.42 -1.94
N LEU A 92 -24.82 -4.91 -1.15
CA LEU A 92 -23.42 -4.84 -1.56
C LEU A 92 -22.73 -6.20 -1.44
N PRO A 93 -21.80 -6.53 -2.35
CA PRO A 93 -21.05 -7.78 -2.26
C PRO A 93 -20.14 -7.78 -1.02
N VAL A 94 -20.17 -8.90 -0.28
CA VAL A 94 -19.30 -9.11 0.88
C VAL A 94 -18.03 -9.83 0.41
N ASP A 95 -16.90 -9.11 0.47
CA ASP A 95 -15.58 -9.64 0.15
C ASP A 95 -14.53 -9.18 1.19
N PHE A 96 -14.21 -10.07 2.13
CA PHE A 96 -13.24 -9.84 3.19
C PHE A 96 -11.82 -9.67 2.62
N ASP A 97 -11.46 -10.46 1.61
CA ASP A 97 -10.11 -10.46 1.06
C ASP A 97 -9.82 -9.19 0.26
N ALA A 98 -10.77 -8.76 -0.59
CA ALA A 98 -10.67 -7.50 -1.31
C ALA A 98 -10.50 -6.34 -0.33
N VAL A 99 -11.37 -6.24 0.70
CA VAL A 99 -11.31 -5.19 1.71
C VAL A 99 -9.98 -5.19 2.47
N VAL A 100 -9.45 -6.36 2.82
CA VAL A 100 -8.12 -6.47 3.45
C VAL A 100 -7.02 -5.95 2.53
N ARG A 101 -7.03 -6.35 1.25
CA ARG A 101 -6.03 -5.89 0.28
C ARG A 101 -6.10 -4.38 0.09
N GLY A 102 -7.27 -3.83 -0.22
CA GLY A 102 -7.44 -2.37 -0.37
C GLY A 102 -7.04 -1.61 0.89
N PHE A 103 -7.50 -2.06 2.05
CA PHE A 103 -7.17 -1.38 3.31
C PHE A 103 -5.66 -1.43 3.61
N LEU A 104 -5.03 -2.61 3.59
CA LEU A 104 -3.64 -2.75 4.01
C LEU A 104 -2.64 -2.24 2.97
N THR A 105 -2.96 -2.31 1.68
CA THR A 105 -2.01 -2.00 0.60
C THR A 105 -2.18 -0.59 0.03
N SER A 106 -3.30 0.08 0.29
CA SER A 106 -3.61 1.44 -0.17
C SER A 106 -3.88 2.38 1.01
N TYR A 107 -5.00 2.19 1.71
CA TYR A 107 -5.47 3.13 2.73
C TYR A 107 -4.52 3.25 3.94
N PHE A 108 -4.08 2.12 4.49
CA PHE A 108 -3.31 2.06 5.73
C PHE A 108 -1.94 2.76 5.59
N PRO A 109 -1.11 2.47 4.58
CA PRO A 109 0.17 3.17 4.39
C PRO A 109 -0.02 4.67 4.21
N TYR A 110 -1.04 5.09 3.45
CA TYR A 110 -1.31 6.51 3.22
C TYR A 110 -1.79 7.24 4.48
N PHE A 111 -2.76 6.67 5.20
CA PHE A 111 -3.40 7.33 6.34
C PHE A 111 -2.55 7.28 7.62
N PHE A 112 -1.92 6.14 7.89
CA PHE A 112 -1.14 5.95 9.13
C PHE A 112 0.35 6.22 8.96
N ASN A 113 0.88 6.22 7.73
CA ASN A 113 2.31 6.42 7.42
C ASN A 113 3.24 5.69 8.40
N PRO A 114 3.24 4.34 8.40
CA PRO A 114 3.90 3.56 9.43
C PRO A 114 5.41 3.82 9.47
N GLU A 115 5.91 4.33 10.60
CA GLU A 115 7.33 4.65 10.78
C GLU A 115 8.16 3.46 11.30
N THR A 116 7.50 2.42 11.80
CA THR A 116 8.15 1.23 12.37
C THR A 116 7.53 -0.07 11.87
N GLU A 117 8.34 -1.13 11.84
CA GLU A 117 7.88 -2.49 11.54
C GLU A 117 6.80 -2.97 12.53
N ASP A 118 6.90 -2.55 13.79
CA ASP A 118 5.92 -2.87 14.83
C ASP A 118 4.53 -2.29 14.53
N MET A 119 4.43 -1.11 13.90
CA MET A 119 3.14 -0.54 13.48
C MET A 119 2.50 -1.35 12.36
N VAL A 120 3.29 -1.79 11.37
CA VAL A 120 2.84 -2.68 10.29
C VAL A 120 2.35 -4.01 10.88
N HIS A 121 3.14 -4.61 11.77
CA HIS A 121 2.79 -5.85 12.45
C HIS A 121 1.52 -5.68 13.30
N LEU A 122 1.39 -4.58 14.05
CA LEU A 122 0.20 -4.27 14.83
C LEU A 122 -1.05 -4.23 13.95
N ALA A 123 -1.00 -3.56 12.80
CA ALA A 123 -2.16 -3.44 11.91
C ALA A 123 -2.57 -4.79 11.30
N THR A 124 -1.62 -5.49 10.70
CA THR A 124 -1.87 -6.78 10.03
C THR A 124 -2.37 -7.85 11.00
N VAL A 125 -1.76 -7.96 12.19
CA VAL A 125 -2.19 -8.91 13.23
C VAL A 125 -3.55 -8.56 13.81
N THR A 126 -3.88 -7.27 13.91
CA THR A 126 -5.18 -6.83 14.44
C THR A 126 -6.32 -7.31 13.55
N ILE A 127 -6.19 -7.11 12.24
CA ILE A 127 -7.18 -7.53 11.25
C ILE A 127 -7.23 -9.06 11.18
N ARG A 128 -6.07 -9.73 11.08
CA ARG A 128 -5.97 -11.19 11.05
C ARG A 128 -6.64 -11.85 12.26
N ASN A 129 -6.49 -11.26 13.45
CA ASN A 129 -7.10 -11.77 14.67
C ASN A 129 -8.62 -11.68 14.66
N PHE A 130 -9.18 -10.60 14.10
CA PHE A 130 -10.62 -10.47 13.93
C PHE A 130 -11.15 -11.48 12.90
N LEU A 131 -10.48 -11.64 11.76
CA LEU A 131 -10.85 -12.68 10.78
C LEU A 131 -10.76 -14.09 11.36
N SER A 132 -9.77 -14.34 12.22
CA SER A 132 -9.64 -15.63 12.93
C SER A 132 -10.76 -15.84 13.95
N TYR A 133 -11.25 -14.76 14.57
CA TYR A 133 -12.42 -14.80 15.44
C TYR A 133 -13.68 -15.17 14.65
N LEU A 134 -13.91 -14.58 13.47
CA LEU A 134 -15.04 -14.93 12.61
C LEU A 134 -15.07 -16.42 12.25
N LEU A 135 -13.91 -16.99 11.91
CA LEU A 135 -13.78 -18.43 11.63
C LEU A 135 -13.99 -19.30 12.86
N TYR A 136 -13.43 -18.89 14.00
CA TYR A 136 -13.50 -19.69 15.23
C TYR A 136 -14.93 -19.81 15.77
N HIS A 137 -15.75 -18.77 15.59
CA HIS A 137 -17.14 -18.70 16.02
C HIS A 137 -18.15 -19.03 14.91
N ASP A 138 -17.69 -19.45 13.73
CA ASP A 138 -18.53 -19.79 12.58
C ASP A 138 -19.56 -18.69 12.23
N VAL A 139 -19.10 -17.43 12.23
CA VAL A 139 -19.98 -16.26 12.09
C VAL A 139 -20.63 -16.20 10.70
N CYS A 140 -19.86 -16.52 9.67
CA CYS A 140 -20.25 -16.45 8.26
C CYS A 140 -19.66 -17.64 7.48
N PRO A 141 -20.17 -18.88 7.73
CA PRO A 141 -19.67 -20.10 7.10
C PRO A 141 -19.62 -20.02 5.57
N GLU A 142 -20.58 -19.32 4.96
CA GLU A 142 -20.67 -19.12 3.51
C GLU A 142 -19.48 -18.33 2.91
N HIS A 143 -18.73 -17.59 3.73
CA HIS A 143 -17.54 -16.82 3.32
C HIS A 143 -16.22 -17.41 3.83
N THR A 144 -16.22 -18.62 4.41
CA THR A 144 -15.03 -19.26 5.02
C THR A 144 -13.79 -19.21 4.12
N ALA A 145 -13.94 -19.58 2.84
CA ALA A 145 -12.84 -19.59 1.88
C ALA A 145 -12.25 -18.18 1.65
N ASN A 146 -13.10 -17.17 1.53
CA ASN A 146 -12.69 -15.79 1.33
C ASN A 146 -12.04 -15.21 2.60
N ILE A 147 -12.52 -15.56 3.80
CA ILE A 147 -11.87 -15.17 5.07
C ILE A 147 -10.48 -15.80 5.21
N HIS A 148 -10.30 -17.04 4.75
CA HIS A 148 -8.97 -17.65 4.69
C HIS A 148 -8.03 -16.91 3.73
N GLN A 149 -8.51 -16.51 2.55
CA GLN A 149 -7.73 -15.69 1.61
C GLN A 149 -7.36 -14.34 2.24
N ALA A 150 -8.31 -13.67 2.90
CA ALA A 150 -8.07 -12.41 3.61
C ALA A 150 -6.97 -12.54 4.67
N ARG A 151 -6.96 -13.64 5.43
CA ARG A 151 -5.89 -13.94 6.40
C ARG A 151 -4.53 -14.14 5.74
N THR A 152 -4.47 -14.80 4.58
CA THR A 152 -3.25 -14.90 3.78
C THR A 152 -2.79 -13.53 3.28
N SER A 153 -3.71 -12.68 2.83
CA SER A 153 -3.41 -11.30 2.43
C SER A 153 -2.83 -10.48 3.59
N CYS A 154 -3.29 -10.67 4.84
CA CYS A 154 -2.63 -10.06 6.01
C CYS A 154 -1.18 -10.54 6.19
N ASP A 155 -0.90 -11.83 5.96
CA ASP A 155 0.45 -12.40 6.11
C ASP A 155 1.40 -11.89 5.02
N ILE A 156 0.91 -11.66 3.81
CA ILE A 156 1.67 -11.07 2.70
C ILE A 156 1.95 -9.59 3.00
N ALA A 157 0.91 -8.81 3.32
CA ALA A 157 1.04 -7.39 3.64
C ALA A 157 2.00 -7.14 4.82
N GLY A 158 2.02 -8.03 5.82
CA GLY A 158 2.94 -7.91 6.96
C GLY A 158 4.42 -7.97 6.57
N LYS A 159 4.76 -8.66 5.48
CA LYS A 159 6.13 -8.73 4.95
C LYS A 159 6.41 -7.59 3.97
N ASP A 160 5.47 -7.35 3.08
CA ASP A 160 5.61 -6.42 1.95
C ASP A 160 5.69 -4.95 2.40
N LEU A 161 4.81 -4.53 3.32
CA LEU A 161 4.62 -3.11 3.64
C LEU A 161 5.86 -2.45 4.26
N TRP A 162 6.57 -3.16 5.13
CA TRP A 162 7.79 -2.61 5.72
C TRP A 162 8.89 -2.46 4.69
N ASN A 163 9.07 -3.47 3.82
CA ASN A 163 10.02 -3.38 2.71
C ASN A 163 9.69 -2.21 1.78
N ASN A 164 8.42 -1.99 1.46
CA ASN A 164 7.98 -0.85 0.65
C ASN A 164 8.34 0.49 1.29
N GLN A 165 8.12 0.63 2.61
CA GLN A 165 8.48 1.84 3.34
C GLN A 165 10.00 2.07 3.34
N GLN A 166 10.78 1.01 3.54
CA GLN A 166 12.24 1.08 3.53
C GLN A 166 12.78 1.46 2.15
N LEU A 167 12.21 0.91 1.09
CA LEU A 167 12.58 1.25 -0.28
C LEU A 167 12.20 2.70 -0.63
N THR A 168 10.99 3.14 -0.30
CA THR A 168 10.52 4.51 -0.59
C THR A 168 11.34 5.56 0.16
N SER A 169 11.74 5.28 1.42
CA SER A 169 12.52 6.23 2.24
C SER A 169 14.01 6.29 1.89
N GLN A 170 14.59 5.23 1.30
CA GLN A 170 16.02 5.16 1.00
C GLN A 170 16.33 5.13 -0.50
N GLY A 171 15.32 4.99 -1.36
CA GLY A 171 15.44 5.05 -2.80
C GLY A 171 15.80 6.45 -3.30
N PRO A 172 16.24 6.57 -4.57
CA PRO A 172 16.37 5.51 -5.56
C PRO A 172 17.72 4.77 -5.53
N GLY A 173 18.61 5.11 -4.58
CA GLY A 173 19.95 4.55 -4.50
C GLY A 173 21.01 5.44 -5.16
N ASP A 174 22.29 5.15 -4.88
CA ASP A 174 23.42 5.97 -5.32
C ASP A 174 23.55 5.94 -6.86
N PHE A 175 23.32 4.80 -7.50
CA PHE A 175 23.39 4.62 -8.95
C PHE A 175 22.29 5.39 -9.71
N ASN A 176 21.04 5.19 -9.32
CA ASN A 176 19.91 5.85 -9.97
C ASN A 176 19.97 7.37 -9.77
N MET A 177 20.34 7.81 -8.57
CA MET A 177 20.61 9.22 -8.29
C MET A 177 21.75 9.77 -9.17
N ALA A 178 22.85 9.02 -9.30
CA ALA A 178 23.97 9.41 -10.17
C ALA A 178 23.54 9.54 -11.64
N CYS A 179 22.67 8.65 -12.13
CA CYS A 179 22.12 8.75 -13.48
C CYS A 179 21.23 9.99 -13.63
N SER A 180 20.32 10.24 -12.68
CA SER A 180 19.47 11.44 -12.68
C SER A 180 20.29 12.73 -12.65
N THR A 181 21.35 12.78 -11.83
CA THR A 181 22.30 13.90 -11.78
C THR A 181 23.02 14.15 -13.09
N LEU A 182 23.40 13.10 -13.83
CA LEU A 182 24.21 13.25 -15.06
C LEU A 182 23.39 13.44 -16.33
N PHE A 183 22.23 12.81 -16.42
CA PHE A 183 21.55 12.60 -17.69
C PHE A 183 20.14 13.20 -17.76
N GLY A 184 19.64 13.75 -16.65
CA GLY A 184 18.32 14.36 -16.56
C GLY A 184 17.45 13.66 -15.52
N GLY A 185 16.56 14.43 -14.90
CA GLY A 185 15.71 14.00 -13.79
C GLY A 185 15.67 15.06 -12.69
N VAL A 186 15.09 14.72 -11.55
CA VAL A 186 14.91 15.61 -10.39
C VAL A 186 16.26 16.07 -9.83
N TYR A 187 17.31 15.24 -9.93
CA TYR A 187 18.64 15.55 -9.40
C TYR A 187 19.57 16.27 -10.39
N PHE A 188 19.11 16.56 -11.62
CA PHE A 188 19.94 17.20 -12.66
C PHE A 188 20.30 18.65 -12.29
N ASP A 189 19.31 19.50 -12.03
CA ASP A 189 19.53 20.93 -11.73
C ASP A 189 20.06 21.20 -10.32
N ALA A 190 19.87 20.27 -9.37
CA ALA A 190 20.44 20.36 -8.03
C ALA A 190 21.97 20.30 -8.02
N SER A 191 22.58 19.89 -9.15
CA SER A 191 24.03 19.87 -9.36
C SER A 191 24.57 21.10 -10.11
N ALA A 192 23.70 21.98 -10.61
CA ALA A 192 24.08 23.22 -11.31
C ALA A 192 24.55 24.32 -10.34
N ASP A 193 24.14 24.24 -9.07
CA ASP A 193 24.65 25.09 -8.00
C ASP A 193 25.51 24.20 -7.08
N ASP A 194 26.83 24.40 -7.10
CA ASP A 194 27.79 23.73 -6.20
C ASP A 194 27.45 24.00 -4.69
N SER A 195 26.40 24.78 -4.43
CA SER A 195 25.88 25.17 -3.12
C SER A 195 24.36 24.96 -2.95
N ASN A 196 23.86 23.74 -2.67
CA ASN A 196 22.93 23.41 -1.55
C ASN A 196 22.19 22.07 -1.74
N GLN A 197 22.54 21.05 -0.94
CA GLN A 197 21.77 20.49 0.20
C GLN A 197 20.99 19.21 -0.17
N TRP A 198 21.73 18.12 -0.40
CA TRP A 198 21.27 16.75 -0.19
C TRP A 198 22.35 15.95 0.54
N VAL A 199 21.95 15.02 1.41
CA VAL A 199 22.79 14.41 2.46
C VAL A 199 22.84 12.89 2.23
N ASN A 200 24.02 12.33 2.00
CA ASN A 200 24.21 10.87 1.92
C ASN A 200 23.99 10.23 3.30
N THR A 201 23.19 9.17 3.35
CA THR A 201 22.83 8.45 4.60
C THR A 201 24.01 7.71 5.27
N LYS A 202 25.13 7.48 4.56
CA LYS A 202 26.34 6.90 5.14
C LYS A 202 27.31 7.93 5.72
N ASP A 203 27.33 9.12 5.13
CA ASP A 203 28.14 10.25 5.60
C ASP A 203 27.39 11.54 5.25
N PRO A 204 26.79 12.22 6.24
CA PRO A 204 25.99 13.40 6.00
C PRO A 204 26.75 14.60 5.42
N SER A 205 28.07 14.48 5.22
CA SER A 205 28.93 15.49 4.60
C SER A 205 29.12 15.34 3.09
N VAL A 206 28.78 14.20 2.47
CA VAL A 206 29.09 13.92 1.06
C VAL A 206 27.86 14.10 0.16
N ARG A 207 27.92 15.09 -0.73
CA ARG A 207 26.90 15.36 -1.77
C ARG A 207 27.18 14.55 -3.04
N MET A 208 26.14 14.15 -3.78
CA MET A 208 26.29 13.56 -5.11
C MET A 208 26.73 14.63 -6.12
N THR A 209 28.04 14.79 -6.30
CA THR A 209 28.60 15.70 -7.33
C THR A 209 28.70 14.99 -8.68
N CYS A 210 28.80 15.73 -9.79
CA CYS A 210 29.02 15.14 -11.11
C CYS A 210 30.25 14.22 -11.18
N THR A 211 31.29 14.50 -10.39
CA THR A 211 32.49 13.65 -10.31
C THR A 211 32.19 12.31 -9.61
N ILE A 212 31.46 12.35 -8.50
CA ILE A 212 31.05 11.14 -7.78
C ILE A 212 30.06 10.34 -8.62
N ALA A 213 29.07 11.01 -9.22
CA ALA A 213 28.08 10.38 -10.08
C ALA A 213 28.74 9.63 -11.26
N ARG A 214 29.73 10.25 -11.93
CA ARG A 214 30.50 9.58 -13.00
C ARG A 214 31.25 8.36 -12.49
N LYS A 215 31.81 8.40 -11.28
CA LYS A 215 32.46 7.25 -10.66
C LYS A 215 31.44 6.14 -10.41
N VAL A 216 30.30 6.46 -9.78
CA VAL A 216 29.25 5.49 -9.47
C VAL A 216 28.75 4.78 -10.73
N VAL A 217 28.38 5.52 -11.77
CA VAL A 217 27.87 4.94 -13.03
C VAL A 217 28.91 4.03 -13.70
N LYS A 218 30.18 4.46 -13.76
CA LYS A 218 31.26 3.66 -14.38
C LYS A 218 31.51 2.36 -13.61
N PHE A 219 31.52 2.41 -12.28
CA PHE A 219 31.73 1.21 -11.46
C PHE A 219 30.55 0.25 -11.51
N ALA A 220 29.33 0.77 -11.52
CA ALA A 220 28.12 -0.03 -11.70
C ALA A 220 28.13 -0.77 -13.05
N LEU A 221 28.50 -0.07 -14.12
CA LEU A 221 28.57 -0.64 -15.45
C LEU A 221 29.73 -1.65 -15.59
N ALA A 222 30.89 -1.37 -15.00
CA ALA A 222 32.02 -2.29 -15.01
C ALA A 222 31.79 -3.56 -14.16
N GLY A 223 31.02 -3.44 -13.08
CA GLY A 223 30.71 -4.55 -12.19
C GLY A 223 29.53 -5.40 -12.65
N SER A 224 28.42 -4.75 -13.01
CA SER A 224 27.13 -5.41 -13.23
C SER A 224 26.52 -5.18 -14.61
N GLY A 225 27.13 -4.31 -15.42
CA GLY A 225 26.73 -4.09 -16.81
C GLY A 225 27.15 -5.24 -17.73
N SER A 226 26.43 -5.38 -18.85
CA SER A 226 26.87 -6.24 -19.94
C SER A 226 28.01 -5.61 -20.74
N ASP A 227 28.83 -6.45 -21.39
CA ASP A 227 29.90 -5.97 -22.28
C ASP A 227 29.38 -5.00 -23.37
N ALA A 228 28.19 -5.27 -23.90
CA ALA A 228 27.55 -4.41 -24.91
C ALA A 228 27.21 -3.02 -24.35
N GLN A 229 26.60 -2.96 -23.16
CA GLN A 229 26.32 -1.69 -22.48
C GLN A 229 27.62 -0.93 -22.14
N ALA A 230 28.66 -1.65 -21.69
CA ALA A 230 29.96 -1.06 -21.36
C ALA A 230 30.65 -0.41 -22.57
N VAL A 231 30.68 -1.11 -23.71
CA VAL A 231 31.25 -0.60 -24.96
C VAL A 231 30.45 0.59 -25.48
N GLN A 232 29.12 0.47 -25.56
CA GLN A 232 28.26 1.53 -26.08
C GLN A 232 28.31 2.78 -25.20
N PHE A 233 28.33 2.63 -23.88
CA PHE A 233 28.52 3.74 -22.96
C PHE A 233 29.89 4.43 -23.17
N GLN A 234 30.96 3.66 -23.34
CA GLN A 234 32.30 4.20 -23.55
C GLN A 234 32.38 5.01 -24.86
N GLU A 235 31.82 4.50 -25.94
CA GLU A 235 31.78 5.19 -27.24
C GLU A 235 31.01 6.51 -27.13
N LEU A 236 29.77 6.46 -26.62
CA LEU A 236 28.93 7.64 -26.46
C LEU A 236 29.51 8.66 -25.47
N ALA A 237 30.19 8.20 -24.41
CA ALA A 237 30.85 9.09 -23.45
C ALA A 237 32.03 9.85 -24.07
N ASN A 238 32.78 9.22 -24.98
CA ASN A 238 33.91 9.87 -25.67
C ASN A 238 33.45 10.93 -26.67
N GLU A 239 32.24 10.77 -27.22
CA GLU A 239 31.63 11.69 -28.20
C GLU A 239 30.69 12.73 -27.56
N ASP A 240 30.58 12.76 -26.23
CA ASP A 240 29.61 13.58 -25.49
C ASP A 240 28.15 13.39 -25.95
N GLY A 241 27.86 12.16 -26.40
CA GLY A 241 26.60 11.74 -27.01
C GLY A 241 25.62 11.08 -26.05
N LEU A 242 25.94 10.91 -24.76
CA LEU A 242 25.04 10.30 -23.79
C LEU A 242 23.79 11.15 -23.56
N ARG A 243 22.61 10.55 -23.72
CA ARG A 243 21.32 11.20 -23.54
C ARG A 243 20.34 10.23 -22.87
N ALA A 244 19.52 10.75 -21.96
CA ALA A 244 18.38 10.03 -21.40
C ALA A 244 17.08 10.60 -21.96
N LEU A 245 16.12 9.71 -22.19
CA LEU A 245 14.74 10.06 -22.50
C LEU A 245 13.83 9.47 -21.42
N ARG A 246 12.86 10.24 -20.96
CA ARG A 246 11.84 9.75 -20.04
C ARG A 246 10.95 8.76 -20.78
N VAL A 247 10.67 7.63 -20.16
CA VAL A 247 9.67 6.69 -20.62
C VAL A 247 8.30 7.27 -20.29
N GLU A 248 7.50 7.53 -21.32
CA GLU A 248 6.15 8.08 -21.20
C GLU A 248 5.11 6.95 -21.10
N ASP A 249 3.86 7.32 -20.79
CA ASP A 249 2.71 6.41 -20.74
C ASP A 249 2.85 5.23 -19.77
N ILE A 250 3.63 5.45 -18.70
CA ILE A 250 3.75 4.55 -17.55
C ILE A 250 3.69 5.34 -16.24
N ASP A 251 3.24 4.68 -15.18
CA ASP A 251 3.26 5.24 -13.83
C ASP A 251 4.47 4.80 -12.99
N GLY A 252 5.13 3.75 -13.46
CA GLY A 252 6.26 3.11 -12.78
C GLY A 252 6.51 1.72 -13.34
N PHE A 253 7.01 0.83 -12.49
CA PHE A 253 7.30 -0.55 -12.88
C PHE A 253 6.91 -1.57 -11.81
N GLU A 254 6.55 -2.77 -12.26
CA GLU A 254 6.37 -3.95 -11.42
C GLU A 254 7.64 -4.79 -11.47
N VAL A 255 8.21 -5.11 -10.29
CA VAL A 255 9.38 -5.97 -10.17
C VAL A 255 9.04 -7.38 -10.60
N THR A 256 9.80 -7.93 -11.54
CA THR A 256 9.64 -9.31 -12.03
C THR A 256 10.70 -10.24 -11.45
N ALA A 257 11.92 -9.74 -11.25
CA ALA A 257 13.01 -10.48 -10.63
C ALA A 257 14.04 -9.56 -9.97
N VAL A 258 14.80 -10.11 -9.04
CA VAL A 258 15.88 -9.41 -8.32
C VAL A 258 17.12 -10.30 -8.35
N GLN A 259 18.25 -9.73 -8.75
CA GLN A 259 19.55 -10.40 -8.79
C GLN A 259 20.53 -9.62 -7.90
N PRO A 260 20.91 -10.15 -6.72
CA PRO A 260 21.98 -9.59 -5.91
C PRO A 260 23.31 -9.54 -6.67
N PRO A 261 24.25 -8.66 -6.28
CA PRO A 261 25.59 -8.67 -6.89
C PRO A 261 26.26 -10.04 -6.72
N ASP A 262 26.99 -10.48 -7.73
CA ASP A 262 27.77 -11.73 -7.66
C ASP A 262 29.01 -11.55 -6.76
N PRO A 263 29.61 -12.64 -6.25
CA PRO A 263 30.82 -12.57 -5.41
C PRO A 263 31.95 -11.77 -6.07
N ASP A 264 32.16 -11.96 -7.38
CA ASP A 264 33.19 -11.26 -8.15
C ASP A 264 32.92 -9.74 -8.21
N VAL A 265 31.66 -9.33 -8.31
CA VAL A 265 31.27 -7.91 -8.26
C VAL A 265 31.55 -7.33 -6.88
N ARG A 266 31.25 -8.06 -5.80
CA ARG A 266 31.57 -7.61 -4.44
C ARG A 266 33.08 -7.46 -4.23
N GLU A 267 33.86 -8.40 -4.74
CA GLU A 267 35.33 -8.34 -4.68
C GLU A 267 35.87 -7.16 -5.50
N PHE A 268 35.38 -6.95 -6.73
CA PHE A 268 35.74 -5.82 -7.57
C PHE A 268 35.54 -4.48 -6.86
N TYR A 269 34.38 -4.27 -6.22
CA TYR A 269 34.11 -3.07 -5.42
C TYR A 269 35.05 -2.98 -4.22
N THR A 270 35.29 -4.07 -3.49
CA THR A 270 36.18 -4.09 -2.32
C THR A 270 37.61 -3.68 -2.68
N VAL A 271 38.10 -4.13 -3.84
CA VAL A 271 39.47 -3.84 -4.31
C VAL A 271 39.59 -2.46 -4.93
N HIS A 272 38.62 -2.04 -5.74
CA HIS A 272 38.77 -0.87 -6.62
C HIS A 272 37.92 0.35 -6.23
N ALA A 273 36.86 0.17 -5.44
CA ALA A 273 36.00 1.26 -4.96
C ALA A 273 35.36 0.93 -3.60
N PRO A 274 36.16 0.80 -2.52
CA PRO A 274 35.65 0.45 -1.20
C PRO A 274 34.74 1.54 -0.60
N ASP A 275 34.76 2.75 -1.16
CA ASP A 275 33.87 3.85 -0.83
C ASP A 275 32.47 3.74 -1.45
N LEU A 276 32.29 2.87 -2.45
CA LEU A 276 31.02 2.66 -3.15
C LEU A 276 30.29 1.39 -2.68
N ARG A 277 28.99 1.32 -2.95
CA ARG A 277 28.16 0.14 -2.67
C ARG A 277 28.10 -0.76 -3.91
N PRO A 278 28.32 -2.09 -3.77
CA PRO A 278 28.08 -3.03 -4.85
C PRO A 278 26.62 -2.97 -5.31
N VAL A 279 26.42 -3.02 -6.62
CA VAL A 279 25.09 -2.99 -7.25
C VAL A 279 24.76 -4.35 -7.84
N GLY A 280 23.51 -4.79 -7.68
CA GLY A 280 22.94 -5.90 -8.42
C GLY A 280 21.95 -5.38 -9.47
N LYS A 281 21.03 -6.24 -9.89
CA LYS A 281 20.00 -5.92 -10.88
C LYS A 281 18.59 -6.07 -10.32
N VAL A 282 17.71 -5.16 -10.73
CA VAL A 282 16.25 -5.30 -10.62
C VAL A 282 15.70 -5.39 -12.03
N PHE A 283 14.93 -6.44 -12.29
CA PHE A 283 14.17 -6.58 -13.52
C PHE A 283 12.74 -6.17 -13.24
N GLY A 284 12.15 -5.42 -14.17
CA GLY A 284 10.79 -4.98 -14.06
C GLY A 284 10.09 -4.91 -15.41
N LYS A 285 8.78 -4.70 -15.35
CA LYS A 285 7.95 -4.39 -16.52
C LYS A 285 7.17 -3.12 -16.25
N ALA A 286 6.78 -2.41 -17.31
CA ALA A 286 5.90 -1.25 -17.23
C ALA A 286 4.65 -1.54 -16.38
N TYR A 287 4.32 -0.59 -15.52
CA TYR A 287 3.15 -0.64 -14.67
C TYR A 287 2.34 0.66 -14.81
N ASN A 288 1.05 0.48 -15.05
CA ASN A 288 0.04 1.53 -15.07
C ASN A 288 -0.91 1.29 -13.90
N ASP A 289 -1.07 2.29 -13.05
CA ASP A 289 -1.86 2.17 -11.83
C ASP A 289 -3.36 2.24 -12.15
N PRO A 290 -4.15 1.18 -11.88
CA PRO A 290 -5.60 1.22 -12.12
C PRO A 290 -6.33 2.30 -11.30
N GLY A 291 -5.70 2.84 -10.24
CA GLY A 291 -6.25 3.91 -9.43
C GLY A 291 -6.10 5.30 -10.07
N LYS A 292 -5.32 5.42 -11.14
CA LYS A 292 -5.09 6.68 -11.85
C LYS A 292 -5.95 6.80 -13.11
N PRO A 293 -6.14 8.02 -13.64
CA PRO A 293 -6.80 8.21 -14.92
C PRO A 293 -6.13 7.38 -16.02
N GLY A 294 -6.94 6.69 -16.81
CA GLY A 294 -6.42 5.91 -17.94
C GLY A 294 -5.73 6.79 -18.98
N LEU A 295 -4.84 6.17 -19.76
CA LEU A 295 -4.12 6.82 -20.85
C LEU A 295 -5.07 7.31 -21.94
N ASP A 296 -4.73 8.44 -22.55
CA ASP A 296 -5.46 9.01 -23.68
C ASP A 296 -5.10 8.29 -24.97
N LEU A 297 -5.63 7.08 -25.11
CA LEU A 297 -5.42 6.23 -26.29
C LEU A 297 -6.40 6.58 -27.40
N SER A 298 -5.91 6.63 -28.63
CA SER A 298 -6.76 6.68 -29.82
C SER A 298 -7.70 5.46 -29.91
N PRO A 299 -8.80 5.54 -30.67
CA PRO A 299 -9.71 4.40 -30.84
C PRO A 299 -9.03 3.14 -31.41
N GLU A 300 -8.00 3.32 -32.25
CA GLU A 300 -7.24 2.22 -32.84
C GLU A 300 -6.35 1.55 -31.78
N GLU A 301 -5.56 2.32 -31.04
CA GLU A 301 -4.70 1.81 -29.96
C GLU A 301 -5.51 1.11 -28.87
N ARG A 302 -6.68 1.66 -28.52
CA ARG A 302 -7.59 1.04 -27.54
C ARG A 302 -8.07 -0.34 -28.00
N ALA A 303 -8.46 -0.46 -29.27
CA ALA A 303 -8.92 -1.73 -29.82
C ALA A 303 -7.78 -2.77 -29.90
N GLU A 304 -6.54 -2.33 -30.15
CA GLU A 304 -5.35 -3.19 -30.10
C GLU A 304 -5.08 -3.67 -28.68
N TRP A 305 -5.12 -2.78 -27.69
CA TRP A 305 -4.90 -3.13 -26.29
C TRP A 305 -5.97 -4.09 -25.75
N GLU A 306 -7.24 -3.93 -26.17
CA GLU A 306 -8.33 -4.84 -25.80
C GLU A 306 -8.14 -6.25 -26.40
N ARG A 307 -7.52 -6.34 -27.59
CA ARG A 307 -7.31 -7.61 -28.29
C ARG A 307 -6.04 -8.33 -27.81
N ASP A 308 -4.93 -7.61 -27.75
CA ASP A 308 -3.58 -8.17 -27.61
C ASP A 308 -2.95 -7.83 -26.24
N GLY A 309 -3.58 -6.95 -25.46
CA GLY A 309 -3.03 -6.40 -24.22
C GLY A 309 -2.15 -5.16 -24.47
N PRO A 310 -1.85 -4.37 -23.42
CA PRO A 310 -0.90 -3.28 -23.54
C PRO A 310 0.51 -3.81 -23.86
N PRO A 311 1.33 -3.05 -24.61
CA PRO A 311 2.71 -3.42 -24.88
C PRO A 311 3.48 -3.56 -23.56
N VAL A 312 4.14 -4.71 -23.38
CA VAL A 312 4.95 -4.98 -22.18
C VAL A 312 6.36 -4.46 -22.44
N GLN A 313 6.66 -3.30 -21.87
CA GLN A 313 8.03 -2.80 -21.84
C GLN A 313 8.76 -3.41 -20.64
N GLU A 314 9.92 -4.01 -20.89
CA GLU A 314 10.77 -4.61 -19.87
C GLU A 314 11.95 -3.69 -19.54
N PHE A 315 12.34 -3.68 -18.28
CA PHE A 315 13.40 -2.84 -17.76
C PHE A 315 14.44 -3.65 -17.00
N GLU A 316 15.70 -3.25 -17.16
CA GLU A 316 16.82 -3.68 -16.33
C GLU A 316 17.39 -2.45 -15.62
N PHE A 317 17.36 -2.47 -14.29
CA PHE A 317 17.88 -1.41 -13.43
C PHE A 317 19.05 -1.91 -12.60
N PHE A 318 20.00 -1.04 -12.30
CA PHE A 318 21.00 -1.31 -11.25
C PHE A 318 20.57 -0.66 -9.94
N LEU A 319 20.81 -1.37 -8.84
CA LEU A 319 20.44 -0.92 -7.50
C LEU A 319 21.40 -1.51 -6.47
N GLU A 320 21.71 -0.75 -5.43
CA GLU A 320 22.64 -1.19 -4.39
C GLU A 320 22.08 -2.38 -3.59
N GLU A 321 22.97 -3.29 -3.19
CA GLU A 321 22.61 -4.47 -2.39
C GLU A 321 21.78 -4.13 -1.13
N SER A 322 22.05 -2.98 -0.51
CA SER A 322 21.31 -2.50 0.66
C SER A 322 19.84 -2.16 0.39
N LEU A 323 19.48 -1.86 -0.86
CA LEU A 323 18.12 -1.57 -1.30
C LEU A 323 17.47 -2.78 -1.98
N LEU A 324 18.27 -3.59 -2.71
CA LEU A 324 17.81 -4.82 -3.36
C LEU A 324 17.13 -5.78 -2.38
N ARG A 325 17.60 -5.85 -1.13
CA ARG A 325 17.00 -6.69 -0.08
C ARG A 325 15.52 -6.35 0.23
N PHE A 326 15.07 -5.15 -0.13
CA PHE A 326 13.68 -4.71 0.05
C PHE A 326 12.83 -4.93 -1.21
N CYS A 327 13.45 -5.26 -2.34
CA CYS A 327 12.74 -5.52 -3.58
C CYS A 327 12.29 -6.99 -3.64
N TYR A 328 11.11 -7.25 -4.17
CA TYR A 328 10.57 -8.59 -4.34
C TYR A 328 9.63 -8.66 -5.56
N PRO A 329 9.49 -9.84 -6.20
CA PRO A 329 8.59 -9.98 -7.34
C PRO A 329 7.14 -9.58 -7.02
N GLY A 330 6.51 -8.85 -7.93
CA GLY A 330 5.17 -8.31 -7.82
C GLY A 330 5.08 -6.94 -7.12
N MET A 331 6.14 -6.49 -6.44
CA MET A 331 6.20 -5.12 -5.90
C MET A 331 6.06 -4.10 -7.03
N LYS A 332 5.28 -3.04 -6.85
CA LYS A 332 5.15 -1.96 -7.84
C LYS A 332 5.78 -0.69 -7.29
N ALA A 333 6.73 -0.12 -8.02
CA ALA A 333 7.38 1.14 -7.65
C ALA A 333 6.85 2.25 -8.56
N MET A 334 6.21 3.25 -7.96
CA MET A 334 5.68 4.44 -8.64
C MET A 334 6.80 5.46 -8.74
N THR A 335 7.29 5.70 -9.96
CA THR A 335 8.48 6.53 -10.21
C THR A 335 8.56 6.90 -11.69
N SER A 336 9.36 7.92 -12.02
CA SER A 336 9.72 8.18 -13.42
C SER A 336 10.87 7.27 -13.84
N VAL A 337 10.70 6.60 -14.98
CA VAL A 337 11.74 5.76 -15.59
C VAL A 337 12.35 6.50 -16.78
N PHE A 338 13.64 6.32 -16.97
CA PHE A 338 14.41 6.92 -18.05
C PHE A 338 15.21 5.83 -18.77
N GLU A 339 15.24 5.94 -20.10
CA GLU A 339 16.07 5.12 -20.97
C GLU A 339 17.27 5.94 -21.45
N LEU A 340 18.47 5.41 -21.20
CA LEU A 340 19.71 5.93 -21.74
C LEU A 340 19.94 5.34 -23.13
N ASN A 341 20.43 6.16 -24.06
CA ASN A 341 20.78 5.74 -25.42
C ASN A 341 21.95 4.74 -25.51
N CYS A 342 22.47 4.26 -24.37
CA CYS A 342 23.40 3.15 -24.24
C CYS A 342 22.73 1.82 -23.80
N GLY A 343 21.40 1.73 -23.85
CA GLY A 343 20.65 0.51 -23.51
C GLY A 343 20.55 0.24 -21.99
N MET A 344 20.60 1.29 -21.17
CA MET A 344 20.47 1.21 -19.72
C MET A 344 19.22 1.94 -19.27
N HIS A 345 18.58 1.47 -18.21
CA HIS A 345 17.46 2.16 -17.58
C HIS A 345 17.86 2.63 -16.19
N PHE A 346 17.32 3.77 -15.79
CA PHE A 346 17.34 4.23 -14.41
C PHE A 346 15.97 4.79 -14.05
N PHE A 347 15.70 4.88 -12.75
CA PHE A 347 14.51 5.54 -12.25
C PHE A 347 14.88 6.66 -11.29
N ASP A 348 13.97 7.60 -11.06
CA ASP A 348 14.21 8.73 -10.17
C ASP A 348 13.59 8.48 -8.78
N GLU A 349 13.22 9.52 -8.05
CA GLU A 349 12.53 9.40 -6.76
C GLU A 349 11.35 8.40 -6.83
N ILE A 350 11.27 7.53 -5.82
CA ILE A 350 10.16 6.59 -5.65
C ILE A 350 9.09 7.32 -4.84
N PHE A 351 7.98 7.67 -5.49
CA PHE A 351 6.87 8.37 -4.84
C PHE A 351 6.11 7.44 -3.88
N THR A 352 5.94 6.18 -4.28
CA THR A 352 5.18 5.17 -3.53
C THR A 352 5.59 3.78 -3.99
N ALA A 353 5.65 2.82 -3.06
CA ALA A 353 5.81 1.40 -3.39
C ALA A 353 4.59 0.60 -2.91
N TYR A 354 3.97 -0.14 -3.84
CA TYR A 354 2.81 -0.97 -3.58
C TYR A 354 3.16 -2.45 -3.44
N SER A 355 2.40 -3.14 -2.59
CA SER A 355 2.56 -4.58 -2.32
C SER A 355 2.26 -5.42 -3.57
N SER A 356 2.76 -6.66 -3.57
CA SER A 356 2.43 -7.67 -4.58
C SER A 356 0.92 -7.86 -4.76
N ILE A 357 0.15 -7.73 -3.67
CA ILE A 357 -1.30 -7.89 -3.62
C ILE A 357 -2.07 -6.56 -3.66
N TYR A 358 -1.44 -5.48 -4.15
CA TYR A 358 -2.11 -4.18 -4.31
C TYR A 358 -3.42 -4.30 -5.09
N THR A 359 -4.49 -3.76 -4.50
CA THR A 359 -5.84 -3.82 -5.07
C THR A 359 -6.50 -2.46 -4.88
N VAL A 360 -6.91 -1.84 -5.98
CA VAL A 360 -7.68 -0.60 -5.98
C VAL A 360 -9.14 -0.94 -5.68
N LEU A 361 -9.73 -0.25 -4.70
CA LEU A 361 -11.16 -0.38 -4.41
C LEU A 361 -11.85 0.97 -4.48
N ALA A 362 -13.11 0.97 -4.92
CA ALA A 362 -13.95 2.17 -4.87
C ALA A 362 -14.11 2.72 -3.43
N ASN A 363 -13.89 1.88 -2.42
CA ASN A 363 -13.83 2.27 -1.00
C ASN A 363 -12.81 3.39 -0.73
N ASP A 364 -11.71 3.45 -1.50
CA ASP A 364 -10.72 4.53 -1.41
C ASP A 364 -11.35 5.90 -1.71
N LEU A 365 -12.34 5.96 -2.61
CA LEU A 365 -13.07 7.18 -2.96
C LEU A 365 -14.14 7.57 -1.91
N MET A 366 -14.56 6.62 -1.09
CA MET A 366 -15.58 6.82 -0.06
C MET A 366 -15.01 7.38 1.25
N VAL A 367 -13.68 7.43 1.37
CA VAL A 367 -12.99 8.00 2.53
C VAL A 367 -13.35 9.48 2.69
N GLY A 368 -14.07 9.82 3.76
CA GLY A 368 -14.48 11.20 4.04
C GLY A 368 -15.63 11.70 3.17
N TRP A 369 -16.22 10.84 2.33
CA TRP A 369 -17.43 11.17 1.58
C TRP A 369 -18.58 11.48 2.54
N LYS A 370 -19.29 12.57 2.26
CA LYS A 370 -20.51 12.95 2.98
C LYS A 370 -21.64 13.02 1.99
N LYS A 371 -22.78 12.41 2.34
CA LYS A 371 -24.00 12.50 1.54
C LYS A 371 -24.29 13.99 1.28
N PRO A 372 -24.41 14.40 0.01
CA PRO A 372 -24.75 15.78 -0.32
C PRO A 372 -26.03 16.20 0.41
N LYS A 373 -26.02 17.36 1.04
CA LYS A 373 -27.25 17.93 1.62
C LYS A 373 -28.15 18.32 0.47
N ASN A 374 -29.37 17.79 0.43
CA ASN A 374 -30.34 18.22 -0.55
C ASN A 374 -30.72 19.67 -0.23
N HIS A 375 -30.36 20.60 -1.13
CA HIS A 375 -30.69 22.02 -1.00
C HIS A 375 -31.99 22.38 -1.73
N LEU A 376 -32.57 21.41 -2.44
CA LEU A 376 -33.94 21.49 -2.93
C LEU A 376 -34.80 20.96 -1.79
N GLY A 377 -35.48 21.88 -1.10
CA GLY A 377 -36.34 21.52 0.01
C GLY A 377 -37.44 20.60 -0.48
N ASP A 378 -37.47 19.38 0.05
CA ASP A 378 -38.67 18.58 0.05
C ASP A 378 -39.13 18.45 1.50
N GLU A 379 -40.39 18.82 1.66
CA GLU A 379 -41.23 18.62 2.82
C GLU A 379 -41.31 17.12 3.14
N ASP A 380 -41.08 16.80 4.41
CA ASP A 380 -41.73 15.74 5.18
C ASP A 380 -41.76 14.31 4.58
N ASP A 381 -40.88 13.45 5.12
CA ASP A 381 -41.29 12.08 5.49
C ASP A 381 -40.94 11.91 6.97
N GLY A 382 -41.94 12.21 7.80
CA GLY A 382 -41.82 12.27 9.25
C GLY A 382 -41.56 10.93 9.94
N ALA A 383 -40.77 11.00 11.01
CA ALA A 383 -40.86 10.11 12.16
C ALA A 383 -40.62 10.95 13.44
N GLU A 384 -41.72 11.54 13.90
CA GLU A 384 -42.10 11.88 15.28
C GLU A 384 -41.01 12.35 16.26
N ASP A 385 -40.77 13.67 16.27
CA ASP A 385 -40.47 14.39 17.51
C ASP A 385 -41.77 15.02 18.03
N SER A 386 -42.49 14.30 18.90
CA SER A 386 -43.62 14.86 19.64
C SER A 386 -43.17 15.43 20.98
N ASP A 387 -43.34 16.76 21.10
CA ASP A 387 -43.62 17.54 22.31
C ASP A 387 -42.72 17.35 23.54
N GLY A 388 -42.08 18.36 24.11
CA GLY A 388 -42.37 19.79 24.05
C GLY A 388 -42.09 20.38 25.43
N LYS A 389 -41.62 21.64 25.48
CA LYS A 389 -41.93 22.52 26.62
C LYS A 389 -41.71 23.98 26.26
N LYS A 390 -42.84 24.70 26.21
CA LYS A 390 -42.93 26.13 26.44
C LYS A 390 -42.76 26.41 27.95
N VAL A 391 -42.12 27.56 28.19
CA VAL A 391 -41.93 28.35 29.42
C VAL A 391 -40.86 27.83 30.37
#